data_AF-A0A5R2N1K8-F1
#
_entry.id   AF-A0A5R2N1K8-F1
#
_cell.length_a   1.000
_cell.length_b   1.000
_cell.length_c   1.000
_cell.angle_alpha   90.00
_cell.angle_beta   90.00
_cell.angle_gamma   90.00
#
_symmetry.space_group_name_H-M   'P 1'
#
loop_
_entity.id
_entity.type
_entity.pdbx_description
1 polymer ?
#
loop_
_entity_poly.entity_id
_entity_poly.type
_entity_poly.pdbx_seq_one_letter_code
_entity_poly.pdbx_strand_id
1 'polypeptide(L)'
;MTKMTTAELRGYQQICGKDGAMVAIACDQRGGMRTLLASDPADQARITNDMLGDTKADITRYLASAASCVLLDPLCAVPRVVDEGVLNRDTALLIGLD
;
A
#
# COMPACT_ATOMS: atom_id res chain seq x y z
N MET A 1 -8.79 -25.00 13.49
CA MET A 1 -8.48 -23.58 13.24
C MET A 1 -8.15 -22.93 14.57
N THR A 2 -7.01 -22.26 14.67
CA THR A 2 -6.65 -21.49 15.87
C THR A 2 -7.56 -20.27 15.96
N LYS A 3 -8.10 -19.99 17.14
CA LYS A 3 -8.92 -18.81 17.39
C LYS A 3 -8.00 -17.59 17.49
N MET A 4 -8.30 -16.52 16.75
CA MET A 4 -7.63 -15.23 16.91
C MET A 4 -7.83 -14.72 18.34
N THR A 5 -6.78 -14.14 18.90
CA THR A 5 -6.86 -13.28 20.09
C THR A 5 -7.73 -12.06 19.80
N THR A 6 -8.12 -11.34 20.86
CA THR A 6 -8.90 -10.11 20.71
C THR A 6 -8.16 -9.03 19.90
N ALA A 7 -6.84 -8.92 20.06
CA ALA A 7 -6.02 -7.96 19.32
C ALA A 7 -5.95 -8.30 17.83
N GLU A 8 -5.69 -9.57 17.50
CA GLU A 8 -5.66 -10.05 16.11
C GLU A 8 -7.02 -9.86 15.42
N LEU A 9 -8.11 -10.23 16.09
CA LEU A 9 -9.46 -10.04 15.55
C LEU A 9 -9.77 -8.56 15.33
N ARG A 10 -9.36 -7.68 16.25
CA ARG A 10 -9.57 -6.24 16.10
C ARG A 10 -8.77 -5.66 14.93
N GLY A 11 -7.49 -6.05 14.79
CA GLY A 11 -6.66 -5.64 13.65
C GLY A 11 -7.24 -6.11 12.32
N TYR A 12 -7.70 -7.37 12.26
CA TYR A 12 -8.36 -7.91 11.08
C TYR A 12 -9.64 -7.14 10.72
N GLN A 13 -10.47 -6.79 11.70
CA GLN A 13 -11.66 -5.96 11.47
C GLN A 13 -11.34 -4.57 10.92
N GLN A 14 -10.20 -3.97 11.29
CA GLN A 14 -9.82 -2.64 10.81
C GLN A 14 -9.45 -2.61 9.34
N ILE A 15 -8.98 -3.74 8.79
CA ILE A 15 -8.59 -3.84 7.38
C ILE A 15 -9.72 -4.37 6.49
N CYS A 16 -10.85 -4.76 7.07
CA CYS A 16 -12.05 -5.17 6.34
C CYS A 16 -13.04 -4.01 6.14
N GLY A 17 -13.83 -4.09 5.07
CA GLY A 17 -14.96 -3.22 4.80
C GLY A 17 -16.15 -3.51 5.71
N LYS A 18 -17.22 -2.73 5.53
CA LYS A 18 -18.44 -2.77 6.36
C LYS A 18 -19.18 -4.12 6.30
N ASP A 19 -18.99 -4.86 5.23
CA ASP A 19 -19.53 -6.21 5.00
C ASP A 19 -18.66 -7.32 5.59
N GLY A 20 -17.53 -6.96 6.22
CA GLY A 20 -16.55 -7.90 6.77
C GLY A 20 -15.60 -8.49 5.73
N ALA A 21 -15.73 -8.14 4.45
CA ALA A 21 -14.80 -8.55 3.41
C ALA A 21 -13.58 -7.64 3.37
N MET A 22 -12.42 -8.19 3.01
CA MET A 22 -11.22 -7.41 2.75
C MET A 22 -11.13 -7.09 1.26
N VAL A 23 -11.04 -5.80 0.92
CA VAL A 23 -10.72 -5.32 -0.42
C VAL A 23 -9.42 -4.54 -0.29
N ALA A 24 -8.30 -5.19 -0.64
CA ALA A 24 -6.96 -4.63 -0.49
C ALA A 24 -6.40 -4.17 -1.83
N ILE A 25 -5.78 -2.99 -1.86
CA ILE A 25 -4.89 -2.58 -2.95
C ILE A 25 -3.45 -2.89 -2.52
N ALA A 26 -2.79 -3.82 -3.22
CA ALA A 26 -1.42 -4.21 -2.92
C ALA A 26 -0.42 -3.47 -3.81
N CYS A 27 0.38 -2.60 -3.20
CA CYS A 27 1.36 -1.74 -3.89
C CYS A 27 2.71 -1.70 -3.15
N ASP A 28 3.15 -2.83 -2.61
CA ASP A 28 4.44 -3.02 -1.94
C ASP A 28 5.58 -3.36 -2.91
N GLN A 29 5.29 -3.54 -4.21
CA GLN A 29 6.31 -3.95 -5.17
C GLN A 29 7.32 -2.83 -5.41
N ARG A 30 8.62 -3.18 -5.39
CA ARG A 30 9.73 -2.26 -5.70
C ARG A 30 10.26 -2.50 -7.11
N GLY A 31 11.01 -3.59 -7.30
CA GLY A 31 11.57 -3.97 -8.61
C GLY A 31 10.48 -4.18 -9.66
N GLY A 32 9.40 -4.89 -9.29
CA GLY A 32 8.26 -5.12 -10.18
C GLY A 32 7.60 -3.83 -10.68
N MET A 33 7.49 -2.80 -9.82
CA MET A 33 6.95 -1.51 -10.24
C MET A 33 7.86 -0.82 -11.26
N ARG A 34 9.18 -0.88 -11.08
CA ARG A 34 10.13 -0.32 -12.07
C ARG A 34 9.95 -0.98 -13.44
N THR A 35 9.77 -2.30 -13.48
CA THR A 35 9.54 -3.02 -14.74
C THR A 35 8.21 -2.70 -15.41
N LEU A 36 7.21 -2.25 -14.65
CA LEU A 36 5.92 -1.80 -15.18
C LEU A 36 5.98 -0.37 -15.72
N LEU A 37 6.75 0.49 -15.06
CA LEU A 37 6.86 1.91 -15.42
C LEU A 37 7.80 2.17 -16.60
N ALA A 38 8.77 1.29 -16.85
CA ALA A 38 9.66 1.40 -18.00
C ALA A 38 10.05 0.01 -18.54
N SER A 39 10.12 -0.12 -19.86
CA SER A 39 10.52 -1.37 -20.53
C SER A 39 12.02 -1.48 -20.76
N ASP A 40 12.74 -0.36 -20.91
CA ASP A 40 14.19 -0.34 -21.10
C ASP A 40 14.93 -0.43 -19.74
N PRO A 41 15.94 -1.32 -19.58
CA PRO A 41 16.70 -1.45 -18.33
C PRO A 41 17.41 -0.17 -17.87
N ALA A 42 17.92 0.65 -18.80
CA ALA A 42 18.57 1.90 -18.46
C ALA A 42 17.56 2.91 -17.90
N ASP A 43 16.34 2.95 -18.44
CA ASP A 43 15.27 3.80 -17.91
C ASP A 43 14.75 3.28 -16.57
N GLN A 44 14.62 1.95 -16.41
CA GLN A 44 14.29 1.34 -15.12
C GLN A 44 15.28 1.74 -14.02
N ALA A 45 16.58 1.77 -14.33
CA ALA A 45 17.63 2.17 -13.41
C ALA A 45 17.56 3.65 -13.01
N ARG A 46 16.89 4.49 -13.80
CA ARG A 46 16.66 5.91 -13.50
C ARG A 46 15.45 6.14 -12.59
N ILE A 47 14.61 5.13 -12.37
CA ILE A 47 13.43 5.24 -11.49
C ILE A 47 13.89 5.18 -10.03
N THR A 48 13.88 6.35 -9.37
CA THR A 48 14.28 6.51 -7.97
C THR A 48 13.21 6.00 -7.01
N ASN A 49 13.58 5.86 -5.73
CA ASN A 49 12.58 5.55 -4.69
C ASN A 49 11.56 6.67 -4.54
N ASP A 50 11.97 7.94 -4.66
CA ASP A 50 11.03 9.05 -4.57
C ASP A 50 9.96 8.99 -5.67
N MET A 51 10.36 8.68 -6.91
CA MET A 51 9.42 8.48 -8.02
C MET A 51 8.45 7.32 -7.76
N LEU A 52 8.93 6.23 -7.16
CA LEU A 52 8.06 5.14 -6.73
C LEU A 52 7.11 5.58 -5.61
N GLY A 53 7.60 6.39 -4.66
CA GLY A 53 6.78 6.97 -3.60
C GLY A 53 5.64 7.81 -4.14
N ASP A 54 5.94 8.69 -5.10
CA ASP A 54 4.94 9.54 -5.77
C ASP A 54 3.90 8.68 -6.50
N THR A 55 4.35 7.68 -7.26
CA THR A 55 3.47 6.73 -7.97
C THR A 55 2.53 6.00 -7.00
N LYS A 56 3.06 5.53 -5.87
CA LYS A 56 2.30 4.79 -4.86
C LYS A 56 1.37 5.69 -4.06
N ALA A 57 1.74 6.95 -3.86
CA ALA A 57 0.87 7.95 -3.27
C ALA A 57 -0.34 8.23 -4.17
N ASP A 58 -0.15 8.34 -5.49
CA ASP A 58 -1.27 8.50 -6.43
C ASP A 58 -2.21 7.28 -6.41
N ILE A 59 -1.66 6.06 -6.43
CA ILE A 59 -2.46 4.83 -6.31
C ILE A 59 -3.25 4.84 -5.00
N THR A 60 -2.62 5.23 -3.89
CA THR A 60 -3.28 5.31 -2.59
C THR A 60 -4.42 6.34 -2.62
N ARG A 61 -4.15 7.52 -3.18
CA ARG A 61 -5.09 8.64 -3.24
C ARG A 61 -6.33 8.35 -4.07
N TYR A 62 -6.13 7.75 -5.25
CA TYR A 62 -7.20 7.64 -6.25
C TYR A 62 -7.86 6.27 -6.29
N LEU A 63 -7.15 5.20 -5.92
CA LEU A 63 -7.68 3.83 -5.96
C LEU A 63 -7.93 3.28 -4.56
N ALA A 64 -6.95 3.36 -3.67
CA ALA A 64 -7.10 2.78 -2.34
C ALA A 64 -8.14 3.49 -1.47
N SER A 65 -8.48 4.74 -1.78
CA SER A 65 -9.60 5.47 -1.14
C SER A 65 -10.97 4.79 -1.33
N ALA A 66 -11.09 3.90 -2.33
CA ALA A 66 -12.29 3.09 -2.55
C ALA A 66 -12.17 1.65 -2.01
N ALA A 67 -11.03 1.31 -1.42
CA ALA A 67 -10.71 0.00 -0.86
C ALA A 67 -10.77 0.03 0.68
N SER A 68 -10.82 -1.13 1.32
CA SER A 68 -10.80 -1.20 2.79
C SER A 68 -9.39 -0.99 3.36
N CYS A 69 -8.37 -1.40 2.62
CA CYS A 69 -6.98 -1.20 3.01
C CYS A 69 -6.02 -1.10 1.82
N VAL A 70 -4.82 -0.60 2.10
CA VAL A 70 -3.69 -0.56 1.17
C VAL A 70 -2.47 -1.22 1.80
N LEU A 71 -1.78 -2.07 1.04
CA LEU A 71 -0.49 -2.65 1.43
C LEU A 71 0.65 -1.91 0.73
N LEU A 72 1.55 -1.33 1.52
CA LEU A 72 2.64 -0.48 1.06
C LEU A 72 4.00 -0.96 1.58
N ASP A 73 5.07 -0.64 0.85
CA ASP A 73 6.42 -0.86 1.36
C ASP A 73 6.89 0.31 2.25
N PRO A 74 7.73 0.03 3.27
CA PRO A 74 8.14 1.04 4.24
C PRO A 74 9.20 2.02 3.73
N LEU A 75 9.81 1.75 2.57
CA LEU A 75 10.99 2.49 2.11
C LEU A 75 10.64 3.62 1.15
N CYS A 76 9.84 3.35 0.12
CA CYS A 76 9.46 4.37 -0.85
C CYS A 76 8.05 4.90 -0.63
N ALA A 77 7.13 4.10 -0.07
CA ALA A 77 5.71 4.47 -0.05
C ALA A 77 5.24 5.06 1.28
N VAL A 78 5.50 4.37 2.40
CA VAL A 78 4.96 4.76 3.71
C VAL A 78 5.33 6.19 4.12
N PRO A 79 6.60 6.65 4.00
CA PRO A 79 6.95 8.03 4.36
C PRO A 79 6.12 9.05 3.56
N ARG A 80 6.08 8.91 2.23
CA ARG A 80 5.31 9.79 1.35
C ARG A 80 3.83 9.81 1.72
N VAL A 81 3.22 8.64 1.89
CA VAL A 81 1.78 8.51 2.11
C VAL A 81 1.35 9.04 3.48
N VAL A 82 2.16 8.80 4.52
CA VAL A 82 1.84 9.22 5.89
C VAL A 82 2.16 10.68 6.11
N ASP A 83 3.37 11.12 5.74
CA ASP A 83 3.85 12.48 6.05
C ASP A 83 3.05 13.55 5.29
N GLU A 84 2.57 13.24 4.08
CA GLU A 84 1.76 14.15 3.27
C GLU A 84 0.25 13.96 3.48
N GLY A 85 -0.17 13.08 4.40
CA GLY A 85 -1.58 12.86 4.70
C GLY A 85 -2.40 12.31 3.53
N VAL A 86 -1.78 11.48 2.69
CA VAL A 86 -2.42 10.89 1.50
C VAL A 86 -3.39 9.78 1.86
N LEU A 87 -3.12 9.04 2.93
CA LEU A 87 -3.97 7.95 3.38
C LEU A 87 -5.35 8.47 3.79
N ASN A 88 -6.39 7.98 3.10
CA ASN A 88 -7.77 8.29 3.48
C ASN A 88 -8.06 7.74 4.88
N ARG A 89 -8.79 8.51 5.69
CA ARG A 89 -9.16 8.16 7.07
C ARG A 89 -9.81 6.79 7.22
N ASP A 90 -10.61 6.38 6.24
CA ASP A 90 -11.36 5.11 6.27
C ASP A 90 -10.62 3.95 5.56
N THR A 91 -9.41 4.20 5.03
CA THR A 91 -8.56 3.18 4.42
C THR A 91 -7.48 2.76 5.41
N ALA A 92 -7.45 1.48 5.78
CA ALA A 92 -6.41 0.98 6.67
C ALA A 92 -5.07 0.79 5.95
N LEU A 93 -3.98 0.92 6.71
CA LEU A 93 -2.61 0.73 6.22
C LEU A 93 -2.07 -0.63 6.65
N LEU A 94 -1.59 -1.40 5.68
CA LEU A 94 -0.75 -2.57 5.86
C LEU A 94 0.66 -2.26 5.36
N ILE A 95 1.68 -2.77 6.05
CA ILE A 95 3.08 -2.54 5.71
C ILE A 95 3.76 -3.88 5.41
N GLY A 96 4.33 -4.02 4.21
CA GLY A 96 5.17 -5.16 3.85
C GLY A 96 6.49 -5.09 4.61
N LEU A 97 6.86 -6.15 5.33
CA LEU A 97 8.06 -6.17 6.18
C LEU A 97 9.25 -6.91 5.52
N ASP A 98 9.17 -7.17 4.22
CA ASP A 98 10.14 -7.95 3.43
C ASP A 98 11.20 -7.13 2.67
#